data_AF-A0A369TBQ7-F1
#
_entry.id   AF-A0A369TBQ7-F1
#
_cell.length_a   1.000
_cell.length_b   1.000
_cell.length_c   1.000
_cell.angle_alpha   90.00
_cell.angle_beta   90.00
_cell.angle_gamma   90.00
#
_symmetry.space_group_name_H-M   'P 1'
#
loop_
_entity.id
_entity.type
_entity.pdbx_description
1 polymer ?
#
loop_
_entity_poly.entity_id
_entity_poly.type
_entity_poly.pdbx_seq_one_letter_code
_entity_poly.pdbx_strand_id
1 'polypeptide(L)'
;MTEAERLQAEIDLAEALLRTELAQLQELEEKRRIITDGIAEIDGPSELWEHYIDEIDGSIAAARQRVEELTTLRDECLVNLQGIQ
;
A
#
# COMPACT_ATOMS: atom_id res chain seq x y z
N MET A 1 -25.68 12.89 13.01
CA MET A 1 -24.89 11.86 12.35
C MET A 1 -25.53 10.53 12.68
N THR A 2 -26.10 9.87 11.68
CA THR A 2 -26.64 8.51 11.78
C THR A 2 -25.49 7.50 11.67
N GLU A 3 -25.77 6.26 12.06
CA GLU A 3 -24.79 5.18 11.91
C GLU A 3 -24.43 4.93 10.43
N ALA A 4 -25.40 5.08 9.52
CA ALA A 4 -25.17 4.99 8.08
C ALA A 4 -24.24 6.11 7.58
N GLU A 5 -24.41 7.35 8.06
CA GLU A 5 -23.54 8.48 7.72
C GLU A 5 -22.11 8.28 8.26
N ARG A 6 -21.96 7.68 9.45
CA ARG A 6 -20.65 7.34 10.03
C ARG A 6 -19.93 6.28 9.19
N LEU A 7 -20.61 5.19 8.86
CA LEU A 7 -20.04 4.10 8.04
C LEU A 7 -19.65 4.59 6.64
N GLN A 8 -20.47 5.44 6.02
CA GLN A 8 -20.13 6.03 4.73
C GLN A 8 -18.86 6.90 4.80
N ALA A 9 -18.72 7.72 5.85
CA ALA A 9 -17.52 8.53 6.03
C ALA A 9 -16.25 7.68 6.25
N GLU A 10 -16.37 6.54 6.94
CA GLU A 10 -15.28 5.58 7.13
C GLU A 10 -14.88 4.89 5.83
N ILE A 11 -15.85 4.52 4.99
CA ILE A 11 -15.61 3.98 3.65
C ILE A 11 -14.86 5.02 2.79
N ASP A 12 -15.35 6.26 2.73
CA ASP A 12 -14.76 7.31 1.92
C ASP A 12 -13.31 7.61 2.33
N LEU A 13 -13.03 7.58 3.65
CA LEU A 13 -11.68 7.74 4.19
C LEU A 13 -10.79 6.55 3.84
N ALA A 14 -11.26 5.32 4.02
CA ALA A 14 -10.52 4.12 3.67
C ALA A 14 -10.16 4.09 2.18
N GLU A 15 -11.10 4.46 1.30
CA GLU A 15 -10.87 4.57 -0.13
C GLU A 15 -9.85 5.66 -0.50
N ALA A 16 -9.88 6.81 0.18
CA ALA A 16 -8.90 7.86 -0.04
C ALA A 16 -7.48 7.39 0.36
N LEU A 17 -7.35 6.72 1.50
CA LEU A 17 -6.09 6.15 1.96
C LEU A 17 -5.60 5.03 1.04
N LEU A 18 -6.50 4.14 0.57
CA LEU A 18 -6.17 3.09 -0.38
C LEU A 18 -5.57 3.66 -1.68
N ARG A 19 -6.15 4.73 -2.22
CA ARG A 19 -5.60 5.39 -3.42
C ARG A 19 -4.18 5.89 -3.18
N THR A 20 -3.91 6.47 -2.01
CA THR A 20 -2.57 6.95 -1.65
C THR A 20 -1.58 5.80 -1.48
N GLU A 21 -1.94 4.74 -0.75
CA GLU A 21 -1.06 3.60 -0.51
C GLU A 21 -0.76 2.82 -1.80
N LEU A 22 -1.75 2.66 -2.70
CA LEU A 22 -1.54 2.04 -4.00
C LEU A 22 -0.59 2.86 -4.88
N ALA A 23 -0.71 4.19 -4.87
CA ALA A 23 0.21 5.06 -5.60
C ALA A 23 1.64 4.96 -5.03
N GLN A 24 1.78 4.93 -3.71
CA GLN A 24 3.06 4.74 -3.05
C GLN A 24 3.67 3.37 -3.36
N LEU A 25 2.87 2.31 -3.37
CA LEU A 25 3.30 0.96 -3.72
C LEU A 25 3.84 0.92 -5.15
N GLN A 26 3.11 1.51 -6.10
CA GLN A 26 3.56 1.59 -7.48
C GLN A 26 4.90 2.35 -7.61
N GLU A 27 5.07 3.45 -6.87
CA GLU A 27 6.31 4.22 -6.87
C GLU A 27 7.48 3.39 -6.30
N LEU A 28 7.26 2.66 -5.22
CA LEU A 28 8.28 1.80 -4.60
C LEU A 28 8.67 0.62 -5.50
N GLU A 29 7.70 -0.02 -6.15
CA GLU A 29 7.93 -1.11 -7.11
C GLU A 29 8.72 -0.61 -8.33
N GLU A 30 8.41 0.59 -8.83
CA GLU A 30 9.17 1.19 -9.92
C GLU A 30 10.60 1.56 -9.49
N LYS A 31 10.79 2.13 -8.30
CA LYS A 31 12.13 2.40 -7.73
C LYS A 31 12.94 1.13 -7.61
N ARG A 32 12.34 0.05 -7.07
CA ARG A 32 12.97 -1.26 -6.96
C ARG A 32 13.43 -1.77 -8.33
N ARG A 33 12.57 -1.65 -9.35
CA ARG A 33 12.86 -2.07 -10.72
C ARG A 33 14.06 -1.30 -11.29
N ILE A 34 14.05 0.03 -11.22
CA ILE A 34 15.14 0.89 -11.72
C ILE A 34 16.47 0.54 -11.06
N ILE A 35 16.47 0.32 -9.73
CA ILE A 35 17.69 -0.06 -8.99
C ILE A 35 18.18 -1.43 -9.41
N THR A 36 17.28 -2.42 -9.51
CA THR A 36 17.64 -3.79 -9.92
C THR A 36 18.21 -3.80 -11.34
N ASP A 37 17.56 -3.08 -12.27
CA ASP A 37 18.01 -2.94 -13.66
C ASP A 37 19.39 -2.25 -13.71
N GLY A 38 19.58 -1.18 -12.94
CA GLY A 38 20.86 -0.47 -12.87
C GLY A 38 22.00 -1.28 -12.25
N ILE A 39 21.72 -2.11 -11.24
CA ILE A 39 22.71 -3.02 -10.63
C ILE A 39 23.15 -4.09 -11.63
N ALA A 40 22.25 -4.59 -12.47
CA ALA A 40 22.60 -5.59 -13.48
C ALA A 40 23.66 -5.09 -14.49
N GLU A 41 23.82 -3.76 -14.61
CA GLU A 41 24.84 -3.12 -15.44
C GLU A 41 26.18 -2.92 -14.73
N ILE A 42 26.27 -3.18 -13.41
CA ILE A 42 27.48 -3.01 -12.60
C ILE A 42 28.17 -4.36 -12.41
N ASP A 43 29.47 -4.42 -12.76
CA ASP A 43 30.30 -5.61 -12.53
C ASP A 43 30.72 -5.70 -11.05
N GLY A 44 29.99 -6.50 -10.27
CA GLY A 44 30.38 -6.94 -8.93
C GLY A 44 29.36 -6.64 -7.82
N PRO A 45 29.42 -7.40 -6.70
CA PRO A 45 28.52 -7.22 -5.57
C PRO A 45 28.75 -5.88 -4.86
N SER A 46 27.68 -5.28 -4.37
CA SER A 46 27.69 -4.02 -3.61
C SER A 46 26.74 -4.14 -2.43
N GLU A 47 27.30 -4.24 -1.22
CA GLU A 47 26.55 -4.30 0.04
C GLU A 47 25.62 -3.09 0.22
N LEU A 48 26.01 -1.92 -0.32
CA LEU A 48 25.18 -0.73 -0.29
C LEU A 48 23.91 -0.89 -1.13
N TRP A 49 24.03 -1.53 -2.30
CA TRP A 49 22.90 -1.76 -3.19
C TRP A 49 21.96 -2.83 -2.65
N GLU A 50 22.51 -3.90 -2.07
CA GLU A 50 21.74 -4.93 -1.37
C GLU A 50 20.94 -4.32 -0.21
N HIS A 51 21.59 -3.48 0.60
CA HIS A 51 20.92 -2.78 1.69
C HIS A 51 19.76 -1.89 1.21
N TYR A 52 19.95 -1.10 0.14
CA TYR A 52 18.88 -0.27 -0.41
C TYR A 52 17.72 -1.09 -0.98
N ILE A 53 18.00 -2.23 -1.61
CA ILE A 53 16.95 -3.14 -2.08
C ILE A 53 16.15 -3.68 -0.89
N ASP A 54 16.82 -4.12 0.18
CA ASP A 54 16.17 -4.63 1.39
C ASP A 54 15.27 -3.57 2.04
N GLU A 55 15.71 -2.30 2.10
CA GLU A 55 14.89 -1.21 2.62
C GLU A 55 13.63 -0.94 1.77
N ILE A 56 13.78 -1.00 0.44
CA ILE A 56 12.66 -0.85 -0.48
C ILE A 56 11.70 -2.03 -0.36
N ASP A 57 12.21 -3.26 -0.28
CA ASP A 57 11.40 -4.47 -0.12
C ASP A 57 10.64 -4.46 1.21
N GLY A 58 11.27 -4.00 2.30
CA GLY A 58 10.60 -3.77 3.57
C GLY A 58 9.49 -2.71 3.47
N SER A 59 9.73 -1.62 2.74
CA SER A 59 8.74 -0.56 2.51
C SER A 59 7.56 -1.04 1.65
N ILE A 60 7.82 -1.85 0.62
CA ILE A 60 6.81 -2.50 -0.22
C ILE A 60 5.95 -3.45 0.62
N ALA A 61 6.57 -4.28 1.45
CA ALA A 61 5.85 -5.20 2.33
C ALA A 61 4.92 -4.45 3.28
N ALA A 62 5.40 -3.37 3.90
CA ALA A 62 4.60 -2.53 4.78
C ALA A 62 3.44 -1.83 4.05
N ALA A 63 3.67 -1.32 2.83
CA ALA A 63 2.61 -0.71 2.02
C ALA A 63 1.53 -1.73 1.62
N ARG A 64 1.93 -2.95 1.21
CA ARG A 64 0.98 -4.04 0.90
C ARG A 64 0.14 -4.43 2.11
N GLN A 65 0.74 -4.51 3.29
CA GLN A 65 0.00 -4.77 4.53
C GLN A 65 -1.03 -3.67 4.81
N ARG A 66 -0.66 -2.39 4.67
CA ARG A 66 -1.63 -1.28 4.86
C ARG A 66 -2.77 -1.32 3.84
N VAL A 67 -2.48 -1.68 2.59
CA VAL A 67 -3.52 -1.88 1.55
C VAL A 67 -4.48 -2.99 1.95
N GLU A 68 -3.99 -4.11 2.48
CA GLU A 68 -4.82 -5.22 2.96
C GLU A 68 -5.71 -4.76 4.13
N GLU A 69 -5.13 -4.13 5.15
CA GLU A 69 -5.84 -3.63 6.33
C GLU A 69 -6.95 -2.63 5.96
N LEU A 70 -6.66 -1.68 5.08
CA LEU A 70 -7.64 -0.69 4.61
C LEU A 70 -8.73 -1.33 3.74
N THR A 71 -8.39 -2.36 2.96
CA THR A 71 -9.35 -3.12 2.16
C THR A 71 -10.32 -3.87 3.06
N THR A 72 -9.81 -4.57 4.07
CA THR A 72 -10.64 -5.26 5.07
C THR A 72 -11.55 -4.27 5.80
N LEU A 73 -11.02 -3.13 6.26
CA LEU A 73 -11.82 -2.11 6.94
C LEU A 73 -12.97 -1.60 6.06
N ARG A 74 -12.68 -1.27 4.79
CA ARG A 74 -13.69 -0.81 3.83
C ARG A 74 -14.78 -1.87 3.65
N ASP A 75 -14.39 -3.12 3.47
CA ASP A 75 -15.32 -4.23 3.21
C ASP A 75 -16.21 -4.52 4.43
N GLU A 76 -15.65 -4.46 5.65
CA GLU A 76 -16.41 -4.55 6.90
C GLU A 76 -17.42 -3.40 7.04
N CYS A 77 -17.02 -2.17 6.75
CA CYS A 77 -17.92 -1.02 6.79
C CYS A 77 -19.05 -1.14 5.75
N LEU A 78 -18.76 -1.64 4.54
CA LEU A 78 -19.76 -1.89 3.50
C LEU A 78 -20.79 -2.94 3.92
N VAL A 79 -20.33 -4.05 4.51
CA VAL A 79 -21.21 -5.11 5.03
C VAL A 79 -22.12 -4.55 6.13
N ASN A 80 -21.57 -3.76 7.06
CA ASN A 80 -22.34 -3.15 8.14
C ASN A 80 -23.37 -2.13 7.62
N LEU A 81 -23.01 -1.33 6.61
CA LEU A 81 -23.90 -0.35 6.01
C LEU A 81 -25.10 -1.03 5.33
N GLN A 82 -24.86 -2.13 4.61
CA GLN A 82 -25.91 -2.93 3.98
C GLN A 82 -26.86 -3.58 4.99
N GLY A 83 -26.38 -3.90 6.20
CA GLY A 83 -27.21 -4.45 7.26
C GLY A 83 -28.16 -3.45 7.94
N ILE A 84 -27.97 -2.15 7.70
CA ILE A 84 -28.73 -1.05 8.32
C ILE A 84 -29.71 -0.39 7.32
N GLN A 85 -29.50 -0.60 6.02
CA GLN A 85 -30.39 -0.15 4.94
C GLN A 85 -31.57 -1.11 4.73
#